data_AF-A0A3B1A316-F1
#
_entry.id   AF-A0A3B1A316-F1
#
_cell.length_a   1.000
_cell.length_b   1.000
_cell.length_c   1.000
_cell.angle_alpha   90.00
_cell.angle_beta   90.00
_cell.angle_gamma   90.00
#
_symmetry.space_group_name_H-M   'P 1'
#
loop_
_entity.id
_entity.type
_entity.pdbx_description
1 polymer ?
#
loop_
_entity_poly.entity_id
_entity_poly.type
_entity_poly.pdbx_seq_one_letter_code
_entity_poly.pdbx_strand_id
1 'polypeptide(L)' 'QIEASQEILNITLHYLNNKIEVEIILPVLLLEHPSQTILEQKHDFAEQFKLVADSLDEVESIKLLFQ' A
#
# COMPACT_ATOMS: atom_id res chain seq x y z
N GLN A 1 3.22 4.24 26.17
CA GLN A 1 2.68 3.26 25.21
C GLN A 1 3.56 3.37 23.98
N ILE A 2 4.24 2.29 23.60
CA ILE A 2 5.04 2.27 22.37
C ILE A 2 4.00 2.21 21.26
N GLU A 3 3.86 3.31 20.51
CA GLU A 3 3.14 3.32 19.24
C GLU A 3 3.70 2.16 18.43
N ALA A 4 2.88 1.13 18.20
CA ALA A 4 3.22 0.13 17.22
C ALA A 4 3.20 0.87 15.88
N SER A 5 4.36 1.36 15.46
CA SER A 5 4.63 1.63 14.06
C SER A 5 4.29 0.32 13.35
N GLN A 6 3.11 0.26 12.74
CA GLN A 6 2.77 -0.85 11.84
C GLN A 6 3.65 -0.64 10.61
N GLU A 7 4.88 -1.13 10.74
CA GLU A 7 5.97 -0.90 9.80
C GLU A 7 5.63 -1.59 8.48
N ILE A 8 5.77 -0.84 7.40
CA ILE A 8 5.81 -1.40 6.05
C ILE A 8 6.89 -2.50 6.04
N LEU A 9 6.52 -3.73 5.70
CA LEU A 9 7.44 -4.86 5.72
C LEU A 9 8.51 -4.71 4.65
N ASN A 10 8.13 -4.23 3.47
CA ASN A 10 9.06 -3.97 2.37
C ASN A 10 8.47 -2.97 1.35
N ILE A 11 9.36 -2.23 0.68
CA ILE A 11 9.04 -1.44 -0.51
C ILE A 11 10.03 -1.82 -1.61
N THR A 12 9.51 -2.28 -2.74
CA THR A 12 10.30 -2.54 -3.95
C THR A 12 9.95 -1.52 -5.02
N LEU A 13 10.97 -0.92 -5.63
CA LEU A 13 10.82 0.01 -6.74
C LEU A 13 11.31 -0.66 -8.02
N HIS A 14 10.45 -0.77 -9.02
CA HIS A 14 10.80 -1.25 -10.34
C HIS A 14 10.79 -0.08 -11.31
N TYR A 15 11.95 0.25 -11.88
CA TYR A 15 12.06 1.28 -12.90
C TYR A 15 12.01 0.63 -14.28
N LEU A 16 10.93 0.89 -15.04
CA LEU A 16 10.71 0.36 -16.37
C LEU A 16 10.10 1.45 -17.26
N ASN A 17 10.54 1.56 -18.52
CA ASN A 17 9.94 2.49 -19.50
C ASN A 17 9.81 3.96 -19.03
N ASN A 18 10.79 4.47 -18.29
CA ASN A 18 10.76 5.81 -17.67
C ASN A 18 9.64 6.04 -16.66
N LYS A 19 9.14 4.95 -16.07
CA LYS A 19 8.15 4.95 -15.00
C LYS A 19 8.62 4.09 -13.84
N ILE A 20 8.04 4.36 -12.67
CA ILE A 20 8.26 3.63 -11.44
C ILE A 20 7.00 2.83 -11.12
N GLU A 21 7.13 1.52 -11.02
CA GLU A 21 6.14 0.67 -10.35
C GLU A 21 6.59 0.43 -8.91
N VAL A 22 5.70 0.65 -7.96
CA VAL A 22 5.97 0.47 -6.52
C VAL A 22 5.23 -0.77 -6.04
N GLU A 23 5.94 -1.72 -5.44
CA GLU A 23 5.32 -2.82 -4.70
C GLU A 23 5.56 -2.62 -3.20
N ILE A 24 4.48 -2.57 -2.43
CA ILE A 24 4.53 -2.37 -0.97
C ILE A 24 3.97 -3.63 -0.31
N ILE A 25 4.76 -4.22 0.59
CA ILE A 25 4.35 -5.33 1.42
C ILE A 25 3.97 -4.78 2.79
N LEU A 26 2.71 -4.97 3.17
CA LEU A 26 2.09 -4.49 4.40
C LEU A 26 1.77 -5.68 5.32
N PRO A 27 1.87 -5.52 6.65
CA PRO A 27 1.45 -6.55 7.58
C PRO A 27 -0.08 -6.76 7.53
N VAL A 28 -0.55 -8.02 7.59
CA VAL A 28 -1.99 -8.35 7.67
C VAL A 28 -2.68 -7.71 8.88
N LEU A 29 -1.92 -7.43 9.95
CA LEU A 29 -2.40 -6.73 11.16
C LEU A 29 -2.96 -5.31 10.88
N LEU A 30 -2.68 -4.73 9.71
CA LEU A 30 -3.33 -3.47 9.27
C LEU A 30 -4.80 -3.65 8.90
N LEU A 31 -5.25 -4.89 8.65
CA LEU A 31 -6.60 -5.23 8.19
C LEU A 31 -7.51 -5.72 9.34
N GLU A 32 -7.43 -5.08 10.50
CA GLU A 32 -8.13 -5.50 11.73
C GLU A 32 -9.26 -4.55 12.14
N HIS A 33 -9.78 -3.73 11.23
CA HIS A 33 -10.88 -2.82 11.55
C HIS A 33 -12.16 -3.62 11.90
N PRO A 34 -12.73 -3.43 13.11
CA PRO A 34 -13.76 -4.32 13.65
C PRO A 34 -15.11 -4.26 12.92
N SER A 35 -15.35 -3.20 12.14
CA SER A 35 -16.61 -2.97 11.43
C SER A 35 -16.54 -3.14 9.91
N GLN A 36 -15.39 -3.55 9.36
CA GLN A 36 -15.22 -3.72 7.91
C GLN A 36 -14.70 -5.13 7.62
N THR A 37 -15.15 -5.71 6.51
CA THR A 37 -14.55 -6.94 6.00
C THR A 37 -13.11 -6.69 5.56
N ILE A 38 -12.29 -7.74 5.55
CA ILE A 38 -10.90 -7.68 5.05
C ILE A 38 -10.86 -7.17 3.61
N LEU A 39 -11.86 -7.50 2.79
CA LEU A 39 -11.92 -7.08 1.39
C LEU A 39 -12.16 -5.56 1.28
N GLU A 40 -13.09 -5.01 2.05
CA GLU A 40 -13.37 -3.57 2.11
C GLU A 40 -12.14 -2.80 2.57
N GLN A 41 -11.47 -3.27 3.63
CA GLN A 41 -10.25 -2.65 4.12
C GLN A 41 -9.14 -2.63 3.06
N LYS A 42 -8.93 -3.77 2.35
CA LYS A 42 -7.96 -3.82 1.25
C LYS A 42 -8.29 -2.84 0.13
N HIS A 43 -9.57 -2.68 -0.17
CA HIS A 43 -10.03 -1.71 -1.17
C HIS A 43 -9.75 -0.27 -0.74
N ASP A 44 -10.08 0.08 0.52
CA ASP A 44 -9.84 1.41 1.08
C ASP A 44 -8.35 1.78 1.06
N PHE A 45 -7.48 0.83 1.44
CA PHE A 45 -6.02 1.02 1.32
C PHE A 45 -5.58 1.23 -0.13
N ALA A 46 -6.08 0.42 -1.06
CA ALA A 46 -5.71 0.55 -2.48
C ALA A 46 -6.14 1.92 -3.06
N GLU A 47 -7.32 2.42 -2.71
CA GLU A 47 -7.79 3.74 -3.15
C GLU A 47 -6.92 4.87 -2.56
N GLN A 48 -6.54 4.80 -1.28
CA GLN A 48 -5.65 5.80 -0.67
C GLN A 48 -4.29 5.86 -1.37
N PHE A 49 -3.69 4.71 -1.66
CA PHE A 49 -2.40 4.67 -2.36
C PHE A 49 -2.52 5.06 -3.83
N LYS A 50 -3.64 4.75 -4.48
CA LYS A 50 -3.91 5.20 -5.85
C LYS A 50 -3.95 6.73 -5.94
N LEU A 51 -4.60 7.40 -4.99
CA LEU A 51 -4.60 8.88 -4.93
C LEU A 51 -3.19 9.46 -4.82
N VAL A 52 -2.29 8.79 -4.09
CA VAL A 52 -0.87 9.19 -4.01
C VAL A 52 -0.16 8.92 -5.33
N ALA A 53 -0.36 7.75 -5.94
CA ALA A 53 0.23 7.41 -7.24
C ALA A 53 -0.17 8.41 -8.33
N ASP A 54 -1.46 8.76 -8.41
CA ASP A 54 -2.01 9.71 -9.38
C ASP A 54 -1.45 11.13 -9.19
N SER A 55 -0.91 11.44 -8.01
CA SER A 55 -0.25 12.73 -7.72
C SER A 55 1.23 12.78 -8.11
N LEU A 56 1.82 11.65 -8.53
CA LEU A 56 3.24 11.50 -8.84
C LEU A 56 3.44 11.15 -10.32
N ASP A 57 3.88 12.11 -11.13
CA ASP A 57 4.04 11.96 -12.59
C ASP A 57 4.93 10.78 -13.01
N GLU A 58 5.89 10.39 -12.16
CA GLU A 58 6.86 9.34 -12.44
C GLU A 58 6.39 7.94 -12.01
N VAL A 59 5.34 7.85 -11.19
CA VAL A 59 4.78 6.58 -10.70
C VAL A 59 3.68 6.11 -11.63
N GLU A 60 3.82 4.91 -12.16
CA GLU A 60 2.79 4.30 -13.02
C GLU A 60 1.76 3.52 -12.21
N SER A 61 2.19 2.81 -11.16
CA SER A 61 1.28 2.07 -10.30
C SER A 61 1.87 1.80 -8.92
N ILE A 62 0.99 1.59 -7.95
CA ILE A 62 1.32 1.08 -6.62
C ILE A 62 0.53 -0.21 -6.40
N LYS A 63 1.24 -1.29 -6.11
CA LYS A 63 0.68 -2.61 -5.79
C LYS A 63 0.86 -2.89 -4.31
N LEU A 64 -0.24 -3.21 -3.64
CA LEU A 64 -0.26 -3.54 -2.21
C LEU A 64 -0.37 -5.05 -2.02
N LEU A 65 0.56 -5.62 -1.27
CA LEU A 65 0.54 -7.02 -0.83
C LEU A 65 0.40 -7.06 0.68
N PHE A 66 -0.42 -7.97 1.20
CA PHE A 66 -0.61 -8.15 2.64
C PHE A 66 -0.06 -9.52 3.05
N GLN A 67 0.92 -9.53 3.98
CA GLN A 67 1.61 -10.73 4.47
C GLN A 67 1.61 -10.82 5.99
#